data_AF-A0AAE8HX36-F1
#
_entry.id   AF-A0AAE8HX36-F1
#
_cell.length_a   1.000
_cell.length_b   1.000
_cell.length_c   1.000
_cell.angle_alpha   90.00
_cell.angle_beta   90.00
_cell.angle_gamma   90.00
#
_symmetry.space_group_name_H-M   'P 1'
#
loop_
_entity.id
_entity.type
_entity.pdbx_description
1 polymer ?
#
loop_
_entity_poly.entity_id
_entity_poly.type
_entity_poly.pdbx_seq_one_letter_code
_entity_poly.pdbx_strand_id
1 'polypeptide(L)'
;MSRTSKEADLPYCASRTGSRTSRVRDDESLPPIMNLVHLRSEWAPNVTRELLAGAVVALALIPEAIAFSIIAGVDPKVGLYASFCIAVVTAFAGGRPAMISAATGAMALLMVGLVKDHGVGYLFAATILTGLLQIVAGALRLGNLMRFVSRSVVTGFVNALAILIFLAQMPELLGQGT
;
A
#
# COMPACT_ATOMS: atom_id res chain seq x y z
N MET A 1 -4.04 3.43 -68.54
CA MET A 1 -4.44 3.04 -67.17
C MET A 1 -5.22 4.22 -66.59
N SER A 2 -6.49 4.34 -66.98
CA SER A 2 -7.71 4.01 -66.17
C SER A 2 -7.99 5.05 -65.06
N ARG A 3 -8.94 5.97 -65.32
CA ARG A 3 -10.33 6.00 -64.77
C ARG A 3 -10.43 6.85 -63.49
N THR A 4 -11.00 8.07 -63.52
CA THR A 4 -12.43 8.50 -63.47
C THR A 4 -13.09 8.49 -62.09
N SER A 5 -13.88 9.55 -61.84
CA SER A 5 -15.03 9.68 -60.90
C SER A 5 -14.70 9.88 -59.42
N LYS A 6 -15.01 11.05 -58.84
CA LYS A 6 -16.32 11.53 -58.31
C LYS A 6 -16.51 11.09 -56.85
N GLU A 7 -16.33 12.05 -55.93
CA GLU A 7 -17.09 12.11 -54.68
C GLU A 7 -17.16 13.58 -54.26
N ALA A 8 -18.34 14.14 -54.47
CA ALA A 8 -18.85 15.24 -53.66
C ALA A 8 -19.64 14.56 -52.54
N ASP A 9 -19.31 14.83 -51.28
CA ASP A 9 -20.24 14.66 -50.15
C ASP A 9 -19.83 15.54 -48.95
N LEU A 10 -20.53 16.68 -48.88
CA LEU A 10 -21.07 17.39 -47.71
C LEU A 10 -20.15 18.02 -46.62
N PRO A 11 -20.41 19.30 -46.24
CA PRO A 11 -19.98 19.89 -44.97
C PRO A 11 -20.96 19.54 -43.83
N TYR A 12 -20.56 19.81 -42.57
CA TYR A 12 -21.32 19.63 -41.29
C TYR A 12 -21.19 18.20 -40.70
N CYS A 13 -20.65 17.92 -39.50
CA CYS A 13 -20.71 18.64 -38.24
C CYS A 13 -19.58 18.22 -37.27
N ALA A 14 -19.18 19.16 -36.42
CA ALA A 14 -18.09 19.11 -35.45
C ALA A 14 -18.33 18.20 -34.23
N SER A 15 -17.25 17.68 -33.63
CA SER A 15 -17.15 17.56 -32.17
C SER A 15 -15.71 17.66 -31.65
N ARG A 16 -15.32 18.91 -31.39
CA ARG A 16 -14.36 19.41 -30.38
C ARG A 16 -13.14 18.53 -30.04
N THR A 17 -12.10 18.68 -30.85
CA THR A 17 -10.72 18.70 -30.37
C THR A 17 -10.53 19.94 -29.50
N GLY A 18 -10.34 19.75 -28.19
CA GLY A 18 -10.26 20.87 -27.25
C GLY A 18 -9.97 20.47 -25.82
N SER A 19 -9.03 19.56 -25.56
CA SER A 19 -8.45 19.37 -24.22
C SER A 19 -7.00 19.86 -24.22
N ARG A 20 -6.91 21.19 -24.10
CA ARG A 20 -5.93 21.95 -23.31
C ARG A 20 -4.83 21.07 -22.70
N THR A 21 -3.63 21.21 -23.23
CA THR A 21 -2.39 20.83 -22.57
C THR A 21 -2.32 21.52 -21.21
N SER A 22 -2.73 20.82 -20.14
CA SER A 22 -2.52 21.26 -18.77
C SER A 22 -1.03 21.09 -18.45
N ARG A 23 -0.29 22.12 -18.83
CA ARG A 23 1.02 22.52 -18.33
C ARG A 23 1.05 22.29 -16.82
N VAL A 24 1.65 21.18 -16.37
CA VAL A 24 1.98 20.93 -14.96
C VAL A 24 2.89 22.07 -14.57
N ARG A 25 2.34 23.02 -13.81
CA ARG A 25 3.08 24.14 -13.27
C ARG A 25 3.65 23.62 -11.96
N ASP A 26 4.97 23.49 -11.91
CA ASP A 26 5.72 23.18 -10.69
C ASP A 26 5.47 24.34 -9.71
N ASP A 27 4.43 24.21 -8.89
CA ASP A 27 4.17 25.08 -7.76
C ASP A 27 4.87 24.46 -6.55
N GLU A 28 6.05 25.03 -6.25
CA GLU A 28 6.78 24.87 -5.00
C GLU A 28 5.93 25.41 -3.84
N SER A 29 4.88 24.66 -3.52
CA SER A 29 3.88 25.00 -2.53
C SER A 29 4.23 24.36 -1.19
N LEU A 30 4.42 25.23 -0.20
CA LEU A 30 4.55 24.95 1.23
C LEU A 30 3.59 23.83 1.71
N PRO A 31 3.94 23.05 2.74
CA PRO A 31 3.10 21.96 3.20
C PRO A 31 1.68 22.47 3.49
N PRO A 32 0.63 21.87 2.88
CA PRO A 32 -0.71 22.40 3.00
C PRO A 32 -1.14 22.29 4.46
N ILE A 33 -1.37 23.44 5.09
CA ILE A 33 -2.12 23.51 6.34
C ILE A 33 -3.47 22.87 6.05
N MET A 34 -3.82 21.84 6.83
CA MET A 34 -5.03 21.02 6.71
C MET A 34 -6.27 21.91 6.53
N ASN A 35 -6.63 22.22 5.29
CA ASN A 35 -7.75 23.10 4.96
C ASN A 35 -8.96 22.21 4.71
N LEU A 36 -10.03 22.40 5.49
CA LEU A 36 -11.27 21.63 5.38
C LEU A 36 -11.87 21.66 3.97
N VAL A 37 -11.58 22.73 3.21
CA VAL A 37 -11.96 22.87 1.80
C VAL A 37 -11.20 21.90 0.88
N HIS A 38 -9.93 21.60 1.19
CA HIS A 38 -9.10 20.66 0.43
C HIS A 38 -9.49 19.20 0.68
N LEU A 39 -9.77 18.84 1.95
CA LEU A 39 -10.33 17.54 2.32
C LEU A 39 -11.69 17.32 1.64
N ARG A 40 -12.55 18.34 1.60
CA ARG A 40 -13.82 18.27 0.88
C ARG A 40 -13.61 18.10 -0.63
N SER A 41 -12.61 18.73 -1.24
CA SER A 41 -12.33 18.56 -2.67
C SER A 41 -11.73 17.19 -3.03
N GLU A 42 -11.01 16.54 -2.11
CA GLU A 42 -10.50 15.17 -2.30
C GLU A 42 -11.58 14.11 -2.09
N TRP A 43 -12.42 14.24 -1.05
CA TRP A 43 -13.43 13.23 -0.70
C TRP A 43 -14.74 13.34 -1.50
N ALA A 44 -15.16 14.55 -1.89
CA ALA A 44 -16.51 14.78 -2.42
C ALA A 44 -16.78 14.30 -3.87
N PRO A 45 -15.83 14.23 -4.82
CA PRO A 45 -16.19 13.94 -6.21
C PRO A 45 -16.29 12.44 -6.55
N ASN A 46 -15.78 11.52 -5.72
CA ASN A 46 -15.59 10.12 -6.14
C ASN A 46 -15.79 9.06 -5.05
N VAL A 47 -16.79 9.23 -4.16
CA VAL A 47 -17.12 8.28 -3.09
C VAL A 47 -17.28 6.84 -3.60
N THR A 48 -17.92 6.66 -4.76
CA THR A 48 -18.08 5.34 -5.40
C THR A 48 -16.73 4.72 -5.75
N ARG A 49 -15.78 5.53 -6.24
CA ARG A 49 -14.44 5.06 -6.59
C ARG A 49 -13.64 4.67 -5.35
N GLU A 50 -13.69 5.48 -4.29
CA GLU A 50 -13.01 5.18 -3.02
C GLU A 50 -13.60 3.93 -2.35
N LEU A 51 -14.92 3.76 -2.38
CA LEU A 51 -15.59 2.58 -1.86
C LEU A 51 -15.23 1.31 -2.67
N LEU A 52 -15.24 1.41 -4.01
CA LEU A 52 -14.84 0.30 -4.88
C LEU A 52 -13.35 -0.04 -4.69
N ALA A 53 -12.47 0.96 -4.62
CA ALA A 53 -11.05 0.76 -4.38
C ALA A 53 -10.80 0.10 -3.02
N GLY A 54 -11.43 0.59 -1.96
CA GLY A 54 -11.36 -0.01 -0.63
C GLY A 54 -11.90 -1.43 -0.58
N ALA A 55 -13.01 -1.72 -1.29
CA ALA A 55 -13.58 -3.07 -1.37
C ALA A 55 -12.65 -4.04 -2.11
N VAL A 56 -12.08 -3.65 -3.26
CA VAL A 56 -11.11 -4.48 -4.00
C VAL A 56 -9.87 -4.77 -3.16
N VAL A 57 -9.36 -3.74 -2.49
CA VAL A 57 -8.20 -3.86 -1.59
C VAL A 57 -8.53 -4.81 -0.44
N ALA A 58 -9.67 -4.63 0.25
CA ALA A 58 -10.06 -5.51 1.34
C ALA A 58 -10.15 -6.97 0.91
N LEU A 59 -10.70 -7.25 -0.29
CA LEU A 59 -10.74 -8.60 -0.85
C LEU A 59 -9.35 -9.15 -1.17
N ALA A 60 -8.42 -8.31 -1.64
CA ALA A 60 -7.04 -8.70 -1.92
C ALA A 60 -6.23 -8.98 -0.64
N LEU A 61 -6.50 -8.27 0.47
CA LEU A 61 -5.77 -8.41 1.73
C LEU A 61 -6.10 -9.70 2.50
N ILE A 62 -7.29 -10.30 2.29
CA ILE A 62 -7.69 -11.53 2.99
C ILE A 62 -6.69 -12.68 2.72
N PRO A 63 -6.44 -13.09 1.46
CA PRO A 63 -5.48 -14.16 1.19
C PRO A 63 -4.05 -13.76 1.56
N GLU A 64 -3.67 -12.49 1.41
CA GLU A 64 -2.35 -11.98 1.78
C GLU A 64 -2.06 -12.13 3.28
N ALA A 65 -3.00 -11.71 4.14
CA ALA A 65 -2.87 -11.81 5.58
C ALA A 65 -2.81 -13.27 6.07
N ILE A 66 -3.57 -14.17 5.43
CA ILE A 66 -3.55 -15.61 5.74
C ILE A 66 -2.18 -16.20 5.38
N ALA A 67 -1.68 -15.92 4.17
CA ALA A 67 -0.37 -16.42 3.72
C ALA A 67 0.76 -15.96 4.65
N PHE A 68 0.80 -14.67 5.01
CA PHE A 68 1.84 -14.16 5.91
C PHE A 68 1.74 -14.69 7.34
N SER A 69 0.53 -14.98 7.83
CA SER A 69 0.36 -15.60 9.15
C SER A 69 0.90 -17.03 9.17
N ILE A 70 0.68 -17.80 8.10
CA ILE A 70 1.23 -19.15 7.93
C ILE A 70 2.76 -19.11 7.91
N ILE A 71 3.35 -18.20 7.12
CA ILE A 71 4.80 -18.01 7.07
C ILE A 71 5.36 -17.61 8.46
N ALA A 72 4.65 -16.75 9.19
CA ALA A 72 5.01 -16.32 10.54
C ALA A 72 4.84 -17.41 11.62
N GLY A 73 4.19 -18.54 11.31
CA GLY A 73 3.90 -19.61 12.27
C GLY A 73 2.85 -19.22 13.32
N VAL A 74 1.95 -18.30 12.99
CA VAL A 74 0.87 -17.82 13.88
C VAL A 74 -0.51 -18.15 13.30
N ASP A 75 -1.54 -18.23 14.15
CA ASP A 75 -2.92 -18.47 13.71
C ASP A 75 -3.34 -17.35 12.72
N PRO A 76 -3.87 -17.69 11.51
CA PRO A 76 -4.35 -16.72 10.52
C PRO A 76 -5.32 -15.66 11.05
N LYS A 77 -6.04 -15.96 12.13
CA LYS A 77 -6.91 -14.99 12.81
C LYS A 77 -6.14 -13.77 13.30
N VAL A 78 -4.91 -13.97 13.79
CA VAL A 78 -4.06 -12.87 14.31
C VAL A 78 -3.73 -11.89 13.20
N GLY A 79 -3.36 -12.37 12.01
CA GLY A 79 -3.07 -11.52 10.85
C GLY A 79 -4.28 -10.75 10.34
N LEU A 80 -5.46 -11.38 10.32
CA LEU A 80 -6.70 -10.72 9.92
C LEU A 80 -7.12 -9.64 10.92
N TYR A 81 -7.04 -9.91 12.22
CA TYR A 81 -7.30 -8.90 13.25
C TYR A 81 -6.30 -7.75 13.19
N ALA A 82 -5.02 -8.04 13.00
CA ALA A 82 -3.99 -7.02 12.86
C ALA A 82 -4.25 -6.09 11.66
N SER A 83 -4.49 -6.65 10.47
CA SER A 83 -4.76 -5.87 9.26
C SER A 83 -6.02 -5.01 9.39
N PHE A 84 -7.09 -5.53 10.00
CA PHE A 84 -8.30 -4.75 10.26
C PHE A 84 -8.04 -3.60 11.24
N CYS A 85 -7.40 -3.87 12.38
CA CYS A 85 -7.08 -2.85 13.37
C CYS A 85 -6.18 -1.74 12.80
N ILE A 86 -5.14 -2.11 12.04
CA ILE A 86 -4.23 -1.14 11.41
C ILE A 86 -4.96 -0.30 10.36
N ALA A 87 -5.82 -0.91 9.54
CA ALA A 87 -6.61 -0.18 8.55
C ALA A 87 -7.54 0.85 9.21
N VAL A 88 -8.24 0.48 10.29
CA VAL A 88 -9.09 1.42 11.05
C VAL A 88 -8.27 2.54 11.67
N VAL A 89 -7.17 2.23 12.36
CA VAL A 89 -6.32 3.23 13.01
C VAL A 89 -5.72 4.20 11.98
N THR A 90 -5.23 3.69 10.85
CA THR A 90 -4.63 4.53 9.79
C THR A 90 -5.66 5.31 8.97
N ALA A 91 -6.90 4.85 8.87
CA ALA A 91 -7.98 5.65 8.27
C ALA A 91 -8.23 6.95 9.04
N PHE A 92 -8.06 6.95 10.36
CA PHE A 92 -8.22 8.14 11.20
C PHE A 92 -6.90 8.91 11.42
N ALA A 93 -5.79 8.21 11.65
CA ALA A 93 -4.51 8.80 12.04
C ALA A 93 -3.48 8.90 10.89
N GLY A 94 -3.81 8.44 9.68
CA GLY A 94 -2.91 8.41 8.53
C GLY A 94 -2.63 9.79 7.96
N GLY A 95 -1.36 10.07 7.66
CA GLY A 95 -0.92 11.36 7.10
C GLY A 95 -0.96 11.45 5.57
N ARG A 96 -1.17 10.33 4.86
CA ARG A 96 -1.18 10.29 3.39
C ARG A 96 -2.43 9.57 2.88
N PRO A 97 -3.43 10.30 2.35
CA PRO A 97 -4.62 9.71 1.76
C PRO A 97 -4.28 8.70 0.66
N ALA A 98 -5.12 7.68 0.50
CA ALA A 98 -4.97 6.56 -0.44
C ALA A 98 -3.81 5.58 -0.18
N MET A 99 -3.08 5.69 0.94
CA MET A 99 -2.12 4.65 1.36
C MET A 99 -2.80 3.61 2.24
N ILE A 100 -2.68 2.33 1.86
CA ILE A 100 -3.20 1.19 2.62
C ILE A 100 -2.13 0.74 3.61
N SER A 101 -2.52 0.53 4.86
CA SER A 101 -1.64 -0.02 5.89
C SER A 101 -2.20 -1.34 6.41
N ALA A 102 -1.37 -2.38 6.40
CA ALA A 102 -1.74 -3.74 6.79
C ALA A 102 -0.50 -4.55 7.21
N ALA A 103 -0.70 -5.80 7.61
CA ALA A 103 0.39 -6.72 7.90
C ALA A 103 1.21 -7.02 6.63
N THR A 104 2.49 -6.65 6.63
CA THR A 104 3.40 -6.88 5.50
C THR A 104 4.29 -8.09 5.73
N GLY A 105 4.71 -8.75 4.65
CA GLY A 105 5.65 -9.88 4.71
C GLY A 105 6.97 -9.54 5.41
N ALA A 106 7.43 -8.29 5.32
CA ALA A 106 8.61 -7.80 6.03
C ALA A 106 8.49 -7.98 7.55
N MET A 107 7.36 -7.58 8.12
CA MET A 107 7.11 -7.73 9.55
C MET A 107 6.88 -9.19 9.92
N ALA A 108 6.13 -9.95 9.11
CA ALA A 108 5.86 -11.36 9.36
C ALA A 108 7.16 -12.18 9.49
N LEU A 109 8.11 -11.99 8.57
CA LEU A 109 9.39 -12.71 8.58
C LEU A 109 10.25 -12.40 9.81
N LEU A 110 10.24 -11.16 10.29
CA LEU A 110 10.96 -10.78 11.51
C LEU A 110 10.34 -11.41 12.77
N MET A 111 9.02 -11.62 12.77
CA MET A 111 8.30 -12.20 13.90
C MET A 111 8.48 -13.72 14.02
N VAL A 112 8.84 -14.43 12.93
CA VAL A 112 9.09 -15.89 12.96
C VAL A 112 10.10 -16.27 14.05
N GLY A 113 11.23 -15.56 14.11
CA GLY A 113 12.27 -15.83 15.10
C GLY A 113 11.77 -15.57 16.53
N LEU A 114 11.09 -14.45 16.74
CA LEU A 114 10.57 -14.06 18.05
C LEU A 114 9.53 -15.06 18.60
N VAL A 115 8.61 -15.51 17.74
CA VAL A 115 7.56 -16.47 18.12
C VAL A 115 8.15 -17.84 18.44
N LYS A 116 9.17 -18.28 17.69
CA LYS A 116 9.87 -19.54 17.95
C LYS A 116 10.54 -19.58 19.32
N ASP A 117 11.17 -18.47 19.70
CA ASP A 117 11.99 -18.42 20.92
C ASP A 117 11.16 -18.11 22.18
N HIS A 118 10.11 -17.29 22.07
CA HIS A 118 9.38 -16.73 23.23
C HIS A 118 7.85 -16.92 23.18
N GLY A 119 7.32 -17.46 22.07
CA GLY A 119 5.89 -17.69 21.88
C GLY A 119 5.08 -16.45 21.49
N VAL A 120 3.78 -16.65 21.26
CA VAL A 120 2.86 -15.64 20.71
C VAL A 120 2.59 -14.48 21.68
N GLY A 121 2.69 -14.70 22.99
CA GLY A 121 2.50 -13.63 23.98
C GLY A 121 3.51 -12.48 23.84
N TYR A 122 4.75 -12.82 23.48
CA TYR A 122 5.81 -11.83 23.24
C TYR A 122 5.62 -11.06 21.92
N LEU A 123 4.92 -11.63 20.94
CA LEU A 123 4.55 -10.92 19.71
C LEU A 123 3.64 -9.73 20.02
N PHE A 124 2.63 -9.91 20.90
CA PHE A 124 1.77 -8.81 21.31
C PHE A 124 2.53 -7.73 22.07
N ALA A 125 3.41 -8.13 23.01
CA ALA A 125 4.25 -7.20 23.74
C ALA A 125 5.18 -6.40 22.81
N ALA A 126 5.82 -7.07 21.84
CA ALA A 126 6.68 -6.44 20.85
C ALA A 126 5.91 -5.50 19.92
N THR A 127 4.67 -5.84 19.56
CA THR A 127 3.81 -4.99 18.72
C THR A 127 3.43 -3.70 19.46
N ILE A 128 3.03 -3.80 20.73
CA ILE A 128 2.72 -2.63 21.56
C ILE A 128 3.97 -1.75 21.73
N LEU A 129 5.12 -2.36 22.02
CA LEU A 129 6.39 -1.65 22.15
C LEU A 129 6.77 -0.95 20.82
N THR A 130 6.60 -1.64 19.69
CA THR A 130 6.88 -1.07 18.36
C THR A 130 5.99 0.13 18.08
N GLY A 131 4.70 0.05 18.40
CA GLY A 131 3.76 1.17 18.27
C GLY A 131 4.17 2.37 19.13
N LEU A 132 4.59 2.12 20.38
CA LEU A 132 5.09 3.17 21.27
C LEU A 132 6.35 3.84 20.70
N LEU A 133 7.30 3.04 20.23
CA LEU A 133 8.52 3.53 19.57
C LEU A 133 8.21 4.33 18.31
N GLN A 134 7.21 3.92 17.51
CA GLN A 134 6.77 4.66 16.33
C GLN A 134 6.17 6.03 16.69
N ILE A 135 5.36 6.11 17.76
CA ILE A 135 4.81 7.39 18.25
C ILE A 135 5.94 8.33 18.69
N VAL A 136 6.91 7.82 19.46
CA VAL A 136 8.07 8.60 19.91
C VAL A 136 8.93 9.05 18.72
N ALA A 137 9.21 8.17 17.78
CA ALA A 137 9.96 8.50 16.57
C ALA A 137 9.22 9.55 15.70
N GLY A 138 7.89 9.47 15.63
CA GLY A 138 7.03 10.45 14.98
C GLY A 138 7.10 11.82 15.65
N ALA A 139 7.02 11.86 16.99
CA ALA A 139 7.13 13.09 17.78
C ALA A 139 8.51 13.78 17.60
N LEU A 140 9.58 12.99 17.51
CA LEU A 140 10.93 13.46 17.25
C LEU A 140 11.20 13.77 15.76
N ARG A 141 10.21 13.59 14.87
CA ARG A 141 10.31 13.80 13.41
C ARG A 141 11.44 13.00 12.73
N LEU A 142 11.70 11.78 13.22
CA LEU A 142 12.72 10.87 12.66
C LEU A 142 12.43 10.44 11.21
N GLY A 143 11.23 10.70 10.68
CA GLY A 143 10.92 10.49 9.26
C GLY A 143 11.90 11.22 8.32
N ASN A 144 12.37 12.41 8.70
CA ASN A 144 13.39 13.14 7.94
C ASN A 144 14.78 12.49 8.02
N LEU A 145 15.03 11.60 8.97
CA LEU A 145 16.28 10.85 9.07
C LEU A 145 16.28 9.64 8.13
N MET A 146 15.12 9.10 7.75
CA MET A 146 15.04 7.97 6.81
C MET A 146 15.62 8.28 5.43
N ARG A 147 15.71 9.56 5.03
CA ARG A 147 16.39 9.96 3.77
C ARG A 147 17.89 9.69 3.77
N PHE A 148 18.51 9.48 4.93
CA PHE A 148 19.92 9.13 5.05
C PHE A 148 20.19 7.62 4.92
N VAL A 149 19.14 6.79 4.88
CA VAL A 149 19.29 5.37 4.59
C VAL A 149 19.70 5.21 3.13
N SER A 150 20.84 4.57 2.89
CA SER A 150 21.35 4.36 1.53
C SER A 150 20.37 3.54 0.69
N ARG A 151 20.19 3.93 -0.57
CA ARG A 151 19.35 3.19 -1.53
C ARG A 151 19.80 1.72 -1.64
N SER A 152 21.11 1.46 -1.56
CA SER A 152 21.68 0.10 -1.62
C SER A 152 21.20 -0.80 -0.47
N VAL A 153 20.97 -0.24 0.72
CA VAL A 153 20.47 -1.00 1.88
C VAL A 153 19.01 -1.37 1.67
N VAL A 154 18.20 -0.43 1.19
CA VAL A 154 16.78 -0.67 0.92
C VAL A 154 16.59 -1.68 -0.20
N THR A 155 17.34 -1.55 -1.30
CA THR A 155 17.25 -2.52 -2.41
C THR A 155 17.77 -3.90 -2.00
N GLY A 156 18.85 -3.97 -1.22
CA GLY A 156 19.35 -5.23 -0.65
C GLY A 156 18.32 -5.90 0.25
N PHE A 157 17.66 -5.14 1.13
CA PHE A 157 16.59 -5.62 2.00
C PHE A 157 15.41 -6.17 1.20
N VAL A 158 14.93 -5.44 0.19
CA VAL A 158 13.81 -5.89 -0.65
C VAL A 158 14.17 -7.14 -1.45
N ASN A 159 15.39 -7.26 -1.97
CA ASN A 159 15.85 -8.47 -2.67
C ASN A 159 15.90 -9.68 -1.74
N ALA A 160 16.46 -9.51 -0.53
CA ALA A 160 16.49 -10.58 0.47
C ALA A 160 15.07 -11.00 0.88
N LEU A 161 14.16 -10.04 1.06
CA LEU A 161 12.76 -10.31 1.38
C LEU A 161 12.05 -11.09 0.26
N ALA A 162 12.29 -10.75 -1.00
CA ALA A 162 11.73 -11.48 -2.14
C ALA A 162 12.21 -12.95 -2.16
N ILE A 163 13.50 -13.18 -1.93
CA ILE A 163 14.07 -14.54 -1.84
C ILE A 163 13.47 -15.29 -0.63
N LEU A 164 13.33 -14.64 0.52
CA LEU A 164 12.75 -15.27 1.71
C LEU A 164 11.28 -15.66 1.51
N ILE A 165 10.48 -14.79 0.88
CA ILE A 165 9.10 -15.13 0.53
C ILE A 165 9.07 -16.31 -0.45
N PHE A 166 9.91 -16.30 -1.48
CA PHE A 166 10.01 -17.40 -2.44
C PHE A 166 10.38 -18.72 -1.74
N LEU A 167 11.38 -18.70 -0.86
CA LEU A 167 11.80 -19.86 -0.07
C LEU A 167 10.69 -20.35 0.87
N ALA A 168 9.89 -19.45 1.44
CA ALA A 168 8.78 -19.82 2.30
C ALA A 168 7.66 -20.57 1.54
N GLN A 169 7.54 -20.36 0.23
CA GLN A 169 6.56 -21.07 -0.62
C GLN A 169 7.12 -22.37 -1.22
N MET A 170 8.44 -22.60 -1.22
CA MET A 170 9.05 -23.80 -1.81
C MET A 170 8.53 -25.13 -1.23
N PRO A 171 8.33 -25.30 0.10
CA PRO A 171 7.80 -26.55 0.65
C PRO A 171 6.39 -26.88 0.16
N GLU A 172 5.53 -25.87 0.02
CA GLU A 172 4.16 -25.99 -0.48
C GLU A 172 4.15 -26.43 -1.95
N LEU A 173 5.08 -25.91 -2.76
CA LEU A 173 5.21 -26.25 -4.19
C LEU A 173 5.78 -27.66 -4.41
N LEU A 174 6.68 -28.12 -3.55
CA LEU A 174 7.31 -29.44 -3.64
C LEU A 174 6.47 -30.56 -3.00
N GLY A 175 5.30 -30.24 -2.43
CA GLY A 175 4.42 -31.22 -1.82
C GLY A 175 4.98 -31.85 -0.54
N GLN A 176 5.93 -31.21 0.13
CA GLN A 176 6.52 -31.68 1.40
C GLN A 176 5.76 -31.14 2.64
N GLY A 177 4.51 -30.72 2.48
CA GLY A 177 3.61 -30.36 3.58
C GLY A 177 2.90 -31.59 4.12
N THR A 178 3.55 -32.33 5.03
CA THR A 178 2.91 -33.26 5.96
C THR A 178 3.00 -32.74 7.38
#